data_AF-A0A524ACC0-F1
#
_entry.id   AF-A0A524ACC0-F1
#
_cell.length_a   1.000
_cell.length_b   1.000
_cell.length_c   1.000
_cell.angle_alpha   90.00
_cell.angle_beta   90.00
_cell.angle_gamma   90.00
#
_symmetry.space_group_name_H-M   'P 1'
#
loop_
_entity.id
_entity.type
_entity.pdbx_description
1 polymer ?
#
loop_
_entity_poly.entity_id
_entity_poly.type
_entity_poly.pdbx_seq_one_letter_code
_entity_poly.pdbx_strand_id
1 'polypeptide(L)'
;MKACCDVLGNELDPANGWYMSETKAGAPWIPTFVDCIDPEKCFGCGLCVKVCTGNCYELEETEEREVTVSIDGRKTTKLVKRVAVVVNAGDCLGDCSCHLICPVDGGAIMCKPKLKRR
;
A
#
# COMPACT_ATOMS: atom_id res chain seq x y z
N MET A 1 -14.00 -8.69 -10.46
CA MET A 1 -14.25 -7.36 -11.09
C MET A 1 -12.92 -6.71 -11.45
N LYS A 2 -12.89 -5.81 -12.45
CA LYS A 2 -11.80 -4.83 -12.61
C LYS A 2 -12.23 -3.52 -11.98
N ALA A 3 -11.57 -3.13 -10.89
CA ALA A 3 -11.60 -1.81 -10.31
C ALA A 3 -10.28 -1.67 -9.52
N CYS A 4 -9.21 -1.26 -10.21
CA CYS A 4 -8.02 -0.76 -9.52
C CYS A 4 -8.35 0.69 -9.17
N CYS A 5 -8.27 1.00 -7.88
CA CYS A 5 -9.18 1.87 -7.11
C CYS A 5 -10.67 1.45 -7.17
N ASP A 6 -11.39 1.38 -6.05
CA ASP A 6 -11.05 1.97 -4.75
C ASP A 6 -10.99 0.94 -3.59
N VAL A 7 -10.08 1.22 -2.65
CA VAL A 7 -9.97 0.58 -1.33
C VAL A 7 -10.82 1.33 -0.29
N LEU A 8 -11.43 2.46 -0.67
CA LEU A 8 -12.41 3.23 0.11
C LEU A 8 -13.79 3.41 -0.58
N GLY A 9 -14.08 2.68 -1.67
CA GLY A 9 -15.42 2.61 -2.30
C GLY A 9 -15.88 3.81 -3.15
N ASN A 10 -15.01 4.75 -3.52
CA ASN A 10 -15.34 5.97 -4.27
C ASN A 10 -15.16 5.79 -5.80
N GLU A 11 -16.04 6.42 -6.57
CA GLU A 11 -15.95 6.49 -8.04
C GLU A 11 -14.99 7.62 -8.46
N LEU A 12 -14.00 7.33 -9.31
CA LEU A 12 -13.12 8.35 -9.87
C LEU A 12 -13.77 9.03 -11.07
N ASP A 13 -14.28 10.26 -10.87
CA ASP A 13 -14.79 11.10 -11.95
C ASP A 13 -13.67 11.49 -12.95
N PRO A 14 -13.77 11.13 -14.25
CA PRO A 14 -12.82 11.49 -15.29
C PRO A 14 -12.67 13.00 -15.55
N ALA A 15 -13.66 13.83 -15.16
CA ALA A 15 -13.62 15.28 -15.37
C ALA A 15 -12.48 15.97 -14.58
N ASN A 16 -11.93 15.32 -13.55
CA ASN A 16 -10.83 15.82 -12.73
C ASN A 16 -9.46 15.91 -13.44
N GLY A 17 -9.37 15.59 -14.74
CA GLY A 17 -8.12 15.73 -15.50
C GLY A 17 -7.07 14.66 -15.19
N TRP A 18 -7.50 13.49 -14.73
CA TRP A 18 -6.64 12.35 -14.45
C TRP A 18 -5.94 11.82 -15.71
N TYR A 19 -4.80 11.16 -15.50
CA TYR A 19 -4.16 10.33 -16.52
C TYR A 19 -5.03 9.12 -16.83
N MET A 20 -5.49 9.02 -18.08
CA MET A 20 -6.22 7.87 -18.60
C MET A 20 -5.29 6.89 -19.30
N SER A 21 -5.62 5.60 -19.24
CA SER A 21 -4.99 4.55 -20.02
C SER A 21 -6.06 3.58 -20.53
N GLU A 22 -5.67 2.62 -21.37
CA GLU A 22 -6.55 1.60 -21.93
C GLU A 22 -6.06 0.20 -21.54
N THR A 23 -6.99 -0.74 -21.42
CA THR A 23 -6.65 -2.16 -21.28
C THR A 23 -6.34 -2.76 -22.66
N LYS A 24 -5.78 -3.98 -22.71
CA LYS A 24 -5.53 -4.71 -23.98
C LYS A 24 -6.77 -4.82 -24.92
N ALA A 25 -7.99 -4.69 -24.38
CA ALA A 25 -9.24 -4.72 -25.13
C ALA A 25 -9.79 -3.32 -25.48
N GLY A 26 -9.01 -2.24 -25.33
CA GLY A 26 -9.43 -0.86 -25.61
C GLY A 26 -10.34 -0.22 -24.54
N ALA A 27 -10.77 -0.97 -23.51
CA ALA A 27 -11.59 -0.38 -22.45
C ALA A 27 -10.75 0.65 -21.63
N PRO A 28 -11.22 1.89 -21.47
CA PRO A 28 -10.50 2.94 -20.74
C PRO A 28 -10.53 2.69 -19.23
N TRP A 29 -9.51 3.16 -18.53
CA TRP A 29 -9.43 3.16 -17.07
C TRP A 29 -8.52 4.28 -16.56
N ILE A 30 -8.64 4.62 -15.27
CA ILE A 30 -7.76 5.56 -14.57
C ILE A 30 -6.78 4.74 -13.74
N PRO A 31 -5.48 4.70 -14.07
CA PRO A 31 -4.48 4.03 -13.25
C PRO A 31 -4.22 4.79 -11.95
N THR A 32 -4.17 4.06 -10.84
CA THR A 32 -3.82 4.61 -9.53
C THR A 32 -2.53 4.00 -9.02
N PHE A 33 -1.70 4.84 -8.41
CA PHE A 33 -0.33 4.54 -7.99
C PHE A 33 -0.22 4.66 -6.48
N VAL A 34 0.66 3.87 -5.86
CA VAL A 34 0.80 3.89 -4.40
C VAL A 34 1.23 5.26 -3.90
N ASP A 35 0.56 5.72 -2.85
CA ASP A 35 0.82 6.98 -2.16
C ASP A 35 1.34 6.70 -0.75
N CYS A 36 0.64 5.88 0.04
CA CYS A 36 1.05 5.49 1.39
C CYS A 36 0.46 4.14 1.81
N ILE A 37 0.80 3.70 3.03
CA ILE A 37 0.14 2.61 3.75
C ILE A 37 -0.46 3.17 5.03
N ASP A 38 -1.68 2.74 5.37
CA ASP A 38 -2.37 3.00 6.63
C ASP A 38 -1.70 2.20 7.77
N PRO A 39 -1.01 2.87 8.72
CA PRO A 39 -0.25 2.20 9.78
C PRO A 39 -1.13 1.71 10.95
N GLU A 40 -2.39 2.13 11.01
CA GLU A 40 -3.36 1.65 12.00
C GLU A 40 -3.93 0.31 11.55
N LYS A 41 -4.27 0.18 10.26
CA LYS A 41 -4.72 -1.08 9.65
C LYS A 41 -3.59 -2.08 9.37
N CYS A 42 -2.38 -1.61 9.08
CA CYS A 42 -1.28 -2.49 8.67
C CYS A 42 -0.67 -3.26 9.85
N PHE A 43 -0.69 -4.59 9.77
CA PHE A 43 -0.09 -5.50 10.76
C PHE A 43 1.20 -6.18 10.28
N GLY A 44 1.82 -5.69 9.20
CA GLY A 44 3.17 -6.10 8.79
C GLY A 44 3.29 -7.48 8.14
N CYS A 45 2.25 -7.99 7.47
CA CYS A 45 2.26 -9.33 6.86
C CYS A 45 3.25 -9.53 5.70
N GLY A 46 3.81 -8.46 5.11
CA GLY A 46 4.81 -8.52 4.03
C GLY A 46 4.32 -9.00 2.66
N LEU A 47 3.03 -9.29 2.48
CA LEU A 47 2.49 -9.79 1.21
C LEU A 47 2.59 -8.75 0.07
N CYS A 48 2.44 -7.47 0.39
CA CYS A 48 2.66 -6.36 -0.55
C CYS A 48 4.12 -6.29 -1.05
N VAL A 49 5.09 -6.46 -0.16
CA VAL A 49 6.53 -6.53 -0.48
C VAL A 49 6.80 -7.69 -1.43
N LYS A 50 6.25 -8.89 -1.13
CA LYS A 50 6.49 -10.09 -1.93
C LYS A 50 5.85 -10.06 -3.32
N VAL A 51 4.69 -9.42 -3.49
CA VAL A 51 3.96 -9.40 -4.77
C VAL A 51 4.36 -8.24 -5.69
N CYS A 52 4.95 -7.17 -5.14
CA CYS A 52 5.23 -5.96 -5.90
C CYS A 52 6.49 -6.11 -6.76
N THR A 53 6.30 -6.28 -8.07
CA THR A 53 7.42 -6.37 -9.03
C THR A 53 8.25 -5.09 -9.15
N GLY A 54 7.70 -3.94 -8.74
CA GLY A 54 8.40 -2.65 -8.70
C GLY A 54 9.14 -2.36 -7.39
N ASN A 55 9.20 -3.32 -6.44
CA ASN A 55 9.85 -3.15 -5.14
C ASN A 55 9.41 -1.87 -4.39
N CYS A 56 8.14 -1.49 -4.51
CA CYS A 56 7.62 -0.25 -3.93
C CYS A 56 7.54 -0.26 -2.40
N TYR A 57 7.71 -1.40 -1.75
CA TYR A 57 7.42 -1.61 -0.33
C TYR A 57 8.55 -2.30 0.42
N GLU A 58 8.72 -1.94 1.69
CA GLU A 58 9.56 -2.64 2.67
C GLU A 58 8.79 -2.88 3.98
N LEU A 59 9.35 -3.66 4.91
CA LEU A 59 8.82 -3.84 6.26
C LEU A 59 9.71 -3.09 7.26
N GLU A 60 9.12 -2.12 7.96
CA GLU A 60 9.78 -1.39 9.05
C GLU A 60 9.30 -1.86 10.42
N GLU A 61 10.18 -1.75 11.41
CA GLU A 61 9.85 -1.96 12.81
C GLU A 61 9.37 -0.64 13.44
N THR A 62 8.18 -0.66 14.01
CA THR A 62 7.53 0.42 14.76
C THR A 62 7.38 -0.02 16.21
N GLU A 63 7.17 0.89 17.16
CA GLU A 63 7.34 0.54 18.59
C GLU A 63 6.05 0.01 19.30
N GLU A 64 5.37 -1.04 18.80
CA GLU A 64 4.06 -1.52 19.38
C GLU A 64 3.84 -3.06 19.57
N ARG A 65 4.71 -3.77 20.32
CA ARG A 65 4.43 -5.04 21.06
C ARG A 65 5.45 -5.38 22.18
N GLU A 66 5.02 -5.77 23.38
CA GLU A 66 5.87 -5.91 24.57
C GLU A 66 7.00 -6.99 24.50
N VAL A 67 8.28 -6.56 24.44
CA VAL A 67 9.48 -7.44 24.46
C VAL A 67 10.30 -7.23 25.74
N THR A 68 10.20 -8.13 26.73
CA THR A 68 10.99 -8.04 27.97
C THR A 68 12.47 -8.43 27.75
N VAL A 69 13.31 -7.45 27.45
CA VAL A 69 14.78 -7.58 27.42
C VAL A 69 15.31 -7.52 28.86
N SER A 70 16.30 -8.34 29.21
CA SER A 70 16.97 -8.27 30.51
C SER A 70 18.34 -7.61 30.38
N ILE A 71 18.48 -6.37 30.87
CA ILE A 71 19.73 -5.61 30.89
C ILE A 71 20.15 -5.47 32.35
N ASP A 72 21.33 -5.99 32.73
CA ASP A 72 21.86 -5.96 34.10
C ASP A 72 20.86 -6.43 35.18
N GLY A 73 20.10 -7.49 34.88
CA GLY A 73 19.06 -8.03 35.76
C GLY A 73 17.75 -7.22 35.80
N ARG A 74 17.67 -6.07 35.14
CA ARG A 74 16.43 -5.31 34.97
C ARG A 74 15.68 -5.80 33.73
N LYS A 75 14.43 -6.21 33.93
CA LYS A 75 13.47 -6.50 32.87
C LYS A 75 12.93 -5.17 32.30
N THR A 76 13.24 -4.87 31.04
CA THR A 76 12.73 -3.70 30.30
C THR A 76 11.85 -4.19 29.15
N THR A 77 10.59 -3.77 29.09
CA THR A 77 9.66 -4.27 28.07
C THR A 77 9.57 -3.29 26.90
N LYS A 78 10.21 -3.61 25.76
CA LYS A 78 10.28 -2.73 24.60
C LYS A 78 9.10 -2.93 23.65
N LEU A 79 8.52 -1.80 23.24
CA LEU A 79 7.50 -1.72 22.20
C LEU A 79 8.03 -2.24 20.82
N VAL A 80 7.56 -3.33 20.16
CA VAL A 80 7.93 -3.71 18.75
C VAL A 80 6.78 -4.34 17.87
N LYS A 81 6.17 -3.54 16.97
CA LYS A 81 5.23 -3.88 15.86
C LYS A 81 5.97 -3.82 14.52
N ARG A 82 5.42 -4.43 13.47
CA ARG A 82 5.93 -4.23 12.09
C ARG A 82 4.82 -3.69 11.20
N VAL A 83 5.16 -2.73 10.35
CA VAL A 83 4.28 -2.21 9.31
C VAL A 83 5.00 -2.27 7.97
N ALA A 84 4.25 -2.43 6.89
CA ALA A 84 4.79 -2.18 5.57
C ALA A 84 4.79 -0.67 5.31
N VAL A 85 5.85 -0.17 4.67
CA VAL A 85 6.01 1.22 4.26
C VAL A 85 6.23 1.31 2.75
N VAL A 86 6.12 2.50 2.19
CA VAL A 86 6.34 2.76 0.75
C VAL A 86 7.72 3.39 0.57
N VAL A 87 8.60 2.72 -0.15
CA VAL A 87 10.00 3.17 -0.39
C VAL A 87 10.23 3.64 -1.83
N ASN A 88 9.64 2.97 -2.83
CA ASN A 88 9.84 3.26 -4.25
C ASN A 88 8.50 3.51 -4.97
N ALA A 89 7.75 4.52 -4.51
CA ALA A 89 6.43 4.84 -5.09
C ALA A 89 6.46 5.14 -6.60
N GLY A 90 7.58 5.70 -7.10
CA GLY A 90 7.77 6.05 -8.50
C GLY A 90 7.76 4.86 -9.48
N ASP A 91 8.12 3.67 -9.00
CA ASP A 91 8.18 2.44 -9.79
C ASP A 91 6.87 1.64 -9.76
N CYS A 92 5.82 2.20 -9.14
CA CYS A 92 4.51 1.58 -9.10
C CYS A 92 3.89 1.52 -10.50
N LEU A 93 3.49 0.33 -10.94
CA LEU A 93 2.86 0.10 -12.24
C LEU A 93 1.35 0.42 -12.25
N GLY A 94 0.73 0.54 -11.07
CA GLY A 94 -0.73 0.66 -10.94
C GLY A 94 -1.48 -0.63 -11.27
N ASP A 95 -0.84 -1.79 -11.07
CA ASP A 95 -1.38 -3.13 -11.33
C ASP A 95 -2.34 -3.65 -10.25
N CYS A 96 -2.36 -3.00 -9.08
CA CYS A 96 -3.16 -3.36 -7.90
C CYS A 96 -2.93 -4.77 -7.30
N SER A 97 -1.88 -5.51 -7.68
CA SER A 97 -1.59 -6.84 -7.11
C SER A 97 -1.39 -6.80 -5.60
N CYS A 98 -0.80 -5.72 -5.09
CA CYS A 98 -0.60 -5.46 -3.67
C CYS A 98 -1.92 -5.33 -2.88
N HIS A 99 -2.99 -4.82 -3.49
CA HIS A 99 -4.33 -4.77 -2.89
C HIS A 99 -5.01 -6.13 -2.90
N LEU A 100 -4.93 -6.86 -4.01
CA LEU A 100 -5.57 -8.17 -4.17
C LEU A 100 -5.01 -9.23 -3.20
N ILE A 101 -3.78 -9.06 -2.72
CA ILE A 101 -3.15 -9.93 -1.72
C ILE A 101 -3.22 -9.37 -0.29
N CYS A 102 -3.77 -8.17 -0.09
CA CYS A 102 -3.86 -7.55 1.23
C CYS A 102 -4.94 -8.26 2.07
N PRO A 103 -4.60 -8.86 3.23
CA PRO A 103 -5.56 -9.59 4.06
C PRO A 103 -6.39 -8.68 4.98
N VAL A 104 -6.18 -7.36 4.90
CA VAL A 104 -6.91 -6.34 5.66
C VAL A 104 -8.23 -6.05 4.94
N ASP A 105 -9.35 -6.14 5.66
CA ASP A 105 -10.65 -5.75 5.11
C ASP A 105 -10.68 -4.24 4.78
N GLY A 106 -11.17 -3.89 3.60
CA GLY A 106 -11.05 -2.54 3.06
C GLY A 106 -9.60 -2.02 2.98
N GLY A 107 -8.61 -2.92 2.88
CA GLY A 107 -7.18 -2.69 2.57
C GLY A 107 -6.38 -1.75 3.49
N ALA A 108 -5.06 -1.97 3.54
CA ALA A 108 -4.12 -1.07 4.23
C ALA A 108 -3.25 -0.23 3.26
N ILE A 109 -3.32 -0.47 1.96
CA ILE A 109 -2.52 0.25 0.95
C ILE A 109 -3.38 1.35 0.34
N MET A 110 -2.84 2.56 0.22
CA MET A 110 -3.54 3.71 -0.33
C MET A 110 -2.93 4.08 -1.67
N CYS A 111 -3.73 4.03 -2.73
CA CYS A 111 -3.35 4.47 -4.08
C CYS A 111 -4.11 5.74 -4.48
N LYS A 112 -3.49 6.59 -5.30
CA LYS A 112 -4.09 7.79 -5.88
C LYS A 112 -3.92 7.85 -7.40
N PRO A 113 -4.88 8.41 -8.15
CA PRO A 113 -4.67 8.75 -9.55
C PRO A 113 -3.63 9.86 -9.69
N LYS A 114 -2.94 9.91 -10.83
CA LYS A 114 -2.07 11.04 -11.18
C LYS A 114 -2.75 11.97 -12.18
N LEU A 115 -2.49 13.27 -12.09
CA LEU A 115 -2.93 14.24 -13.10
C LEU A 115 -2.30 13.93 -14.47
N LYS A 116 -3.03 14.22 -15.55
CA LYS A 116 -2.48 14.19 -16.90
C LYS A 116 -1.38 15.24 -17.02
N ARG A 117 -0.14 14.79 -17.29
CA ARG A 117 0.98 15.71 -17.61
C ARG A 117 0.63 16.45 -18.91
N ARG A 118 0.88 17.76 -18.93
CA ARG A 118 0.78 18.59 -20.15
C ARG A 118 1.91 18.27 -21.10
#